data_AF-A0A953W205-F1
#
_entry.id   AF-A0A953W205-F1
#
_cell.length_a   1.000
_cell.length_b   1.000
_cell.length_c   1.000
_cell.angle_alpha   90.00
_cell.angle_beta   90.00
_cell.angle_gamma   90.00
#
_symmetry.space_group_name_H-M   'P 1'
#
loop_
_entity.id
_entity.type
_entity.pdbx_description
1 polymer ?
#
loop_
_entity_poly.entity_id
_entity_poly.type
_entity_poly.pdbx_seq_one_letter_code
_entity_poly.pdbx_strand_id
1 'polypeptide(L)'
;MTDTVATTDHSRPITRPKHIVDVLIEERAPKLSSGAAWPMLRPILYTVLNYNKAVRMADMIAPMSGRDALEAISDLLSVKLDISGLERMPKDGPFIILSNHPTGITDGIALYDTVKHARPDVLFYANSDAERVCPRFNETLIPVEWVLAKRTRERTRVTLKMTEEAFDAKRPLAIFPAGRLARLRDGALRDPEWMPTAASLARKYEVPILPVHMSGPYSFWFHTFAKFSAELRDITLFH
;
A
#
# COMPACT_ATOMS: atom_id res chain seq x y z
N MET A 1 1.21 67.54 -16.34
CA MET A 1 1.99 66.48 -17.03
C MET A 1 1.64 65.18 -16.35
N THR A 2 1.24 64.22 -17.16
CA THR A 2 0.44 63.03 -16.87
C THR A 2 1.08 62.05 -15.89
N ASP A 3 0.32 61.70 -14.86
CA ASP A 3 0.40 60.44 -14.14
C ASP A 3 0.28 59.26 -15.10
N THR A 4 1.11 58.23 -14.94
CA THR A 4 0.79 56.90 -15.47
C THR A 4 1.19 55.85 -14.45
N VAL A 5 0.13 55.34 -13.83
CA VAL A 5 0.06 54.22 -12.91
C VAL A 5 0.64 52.97 -13.56
N ALA A 6 1.64 52.38 -12.93
CA ALA A 6 2.03 51.00 -13.19
C ALA A 6 1.16 50.08 -12.32
N THR A 7 0.07 49.57 -12.90
CA THR A 7 -0.66 48.43 -12.35
C THR A 7 -0.79 47.37 -13.43
N THR A 8 -0.24 46.20 -13.16
CA THR A 8 -0.77 44.89 -13.56
C THR A 8 0.04 43.85 -12.82
N ASP A 9 -0.33 43.64 -11.55
CA ASP A 9 0.03 42.44 -10.82
C ASP A 9 -0.72 41.27 -11.48
N HIS A 10 0.03 40.43 -12.20
CA HIS A 10 -0.48 39.20 -12.78
C HIS A 10 -0.72 38.19 -11.65
N SER A 11 -1.93 38.23 -11.10
CA SER A 11 -2.47 37.14 -10.28
C SER A 11 -2.48 35.85 -11.10
N ARG A 12 -1.43 35.04 -10.97
CA ARG A 12 -1.45 33.64 -11.41
C ARG A 12 -2.63 32.97 -10.68
N PRO A 13 -3.52 32.25 -11.39
CA PRO A 13 -4.59 31.54 -10.72
C PRO A 13 -3.97 30.55 -9.74
N ILE A 14 -4.29 30.69 -8.46
CA ILE A 14 -3.91 29.76 -7.40
C ILE A 14 -4.65 28.46 -7.71
N THR A 15 -3.99 27.55 -8.43
CA THR A 15 -4.50 26.20 -8.61
C THR A 15 -4.52 25.54 -7.24
N ARG A 16 -5.72 25.16 -6.76
CA ARG A 16 -5.83 24.37 -5.53
C ARG A 16 -4.94 23.13 -5.68
N PRO A 17 -4.18 22.75 -4.64
CA PRO A 17 -3.39 21.52 -4.69
C PRO A 17 -4.31 20.34 -4.97
N LYS A 18 -3.87 19.45 -5.87
CA LYS A 18 -4.64 18.23 -6.21
C LYS A 18 -4.76 17.34 -4.97
N HIS A 19 -5.89 16.66 -4.86
CA HIS A 19 -6.07 15.66 -3.80
C HIS A 19 -5.09 14.51 -3.99
N ILE A 20 -4.61 13.90 -2.90
CA ILE A 20 -3.55 12.87 -2.95
C ILE A 20 -3.96 11.68 -3.84
N VAL A 21 -5.22 11.27 -3.81
CA VAL A 21 -5.73 10.18 -4.66
C VAL A 21 -5.59 10.51 -6.15
N ASP A 22 -5.85 11.75 -6.57
CA ASP A 22 -5.65 12.15 -7.97
C ASP A 22 -4.18 12.14 -8.34
N VAL A 23 -3.30 12.64 -7.47
CA VAL A 23 -1.85 12.62 -7.68
C VAL A 23 -1.36 11.18 -7.87
N LEU A 24 -1.79 10.26 -7.00
CA LEU A 24 -1.40 8.85 -7.09
C LEU A 24 -1.97 8.16 -8.35
N ILE A 25 -3.19 8.49 -8.77
CA ILE A 25 -3.76 7.99 -10.03
C ILE A 25 -2.91 8.46 -11.22
N GLU A 26 -2.57 9.75 -11.28
CA GLU A 26 -1.78 10.34 -12.37
C GLU A 26 -0.35 9.74 -12.44
N GLU A 27 0.29 9.52 -11.29
CA GLU A 27 1.63 8.93 -11.23
C GLU A 27 1.67 7.44 -11.59
N ARG A 28 0.57 6.72 -11.36
CA ARG A 28 0.43 5.29 -11.70
C ARG A 28 -0.07 5.08 -13.13
N ALA A 29 -0.81 6.04 -13.67
CA ALA A 29 -1.39 5.99 -15.00
C ALA A 29 -1.05 7.24 -15.82
N PRO A 30 0.24 7.56 -16.05
CA PRO A 30 0.63 8.81 -16.71
C PRO A 30 0.18 8.87 -18.17
N LYS A 31 0.20 7.77 -18.93
CA LYS A 31 -0.23 7.79 -20.34
C LYS A 31 -1.75 7.89 -20.46
N LEU A 32 -2.48 7.22 -19.57
CA LEU A 32 -3.94 7.28 -19.50
C LEU A 32 -4.40 8.67 -19.07
N SER A 33 -3.82 9.24 -18.02
CA SER A 33 -4.24 10.53 -17.45
C SER A 33 -3.86 11.75 -18.31
N SER A 34 -2.80 11.64 -19.12
CA SER A 34 -2.44 12.66 -20.11
C SER A 34 -3.12 12.48 -21.47
N GLY A 35 -3.82 11.37 -21.70
CA GLY A 35 -4.44 11.05 -22.98
C GLY A 35 -5.67 11.90 -23.31
N ALA A 36 -5.91 12.16 -24.59
CA ALA A 36 -7.05 12.97 -25.05
C ALA A 36 -8.42 12.36 -24.67
N ALA A 37 -8.50 11.04 -24.50
CA ALA A 37 -9.72 10.34 -24.07
C ALA A 37 -9.98 10.41 -22.55
N TRP A 38 -9.01 10.89 -21.75
CA TRP A 38 -9.10 10.90 -20.29
C TRP A 38 -10.33 11.63 -19.75
N PRO A 39 -10.72 12.83 -20.24
CA PRO A 39 -11.91 13.52 -19.71
C PRO A 39 -13.20 12.70 -19.85
N MET A 40 -13.29 11.84 -20.87
CA MET A 40 -14.44 10.96 -21.11
C MET A 40 -14.35 9.66 -20.28
N LEU A 41 -13.16 9.06 -20.17
CA LEU A 41 -12.97 7.79 -19.45
C LEU A 41 -12.97 7.97 -17.93
N ARG A 42 -12.44 9.10 -17.44
CA ARG A 42 -12.29 9.41 -16.02
C ARG A 42 -13.58 9.23 -15.20
N PRO A 43 -14.75 9.81 -15.56
CA PRO A 43 -15.96 9.64 -14.75
C PRO A 43 -16.42 8.19 -14.66
N ILE A 44 -16.25 7.40 -15.73
CA ILE A 44 -16.59 5.97 -15.75
C ILE A 44 -15.66 5.21 -14.80
N LEU A 45 -14.35 5.41 -14.94
CA LEU A 45 -13.35 4.77 -14.09
C LEU A 45 -13.51 5.15 -12.61
N TYR A 46 -13.80 6.42 -12.32
CA TYR A 46 -14.00 6.89 -10.95
C TYR A 46 -15.23 6.25 -10.30
N THR A 47 -16.28 5.97 -11.10
CA THR A 47 -17.46 5.25 -10.64
C THR A 47 -17.15 3.78 -10.40
N VAL A 48 -16.54 3.11 -11.40
CA VAL A 48 -16.21 1.67 -11.34
C VAL A 48 -15.21 1.35 -10.22
N LEU A 49 -14.22 2.23 -10.01
CA LEU A 49 -13.14 2.05 -9.04
C LEU A 49 -13.41 2.73 -7.69
N ASN A 50 -14.66 3.12 -7.43
CA ASN A 50 -15.07 3.71 -6.16
C ASN A 50 -14.20 4.90 -5.70
N TYR A 51 -13.78 5.78 -6.62
CA TYR A 51 -12.91 6.92 -6.32
C TYR A 51 -13.38 7.75 -5.12
N ASN A 52 -14.69 8.01 -5.01
CA ASN A 52 -15.25 8.76 -3.88
C ASN A 52 -15.05 8.06 -2.53
N LYS A 53 -15.03 6.70 -2.49
CA LYS A 53 -14.69 5.96 -1.27
C LYS A 53 -13.20 6.12 -0.94
N ALA A 54 -12.33 6.05 -1.95
CA ALA A 54 -10.90 6.22 -1.78
C ALA A 54 -10.54 7.62 -1.25
N VAL A 55 -11.18 8.67 -1.79
CA VAL A 55 -11.02 10.05 -1.29
C VAL A 55 -11.48 10.15 0.17
N ARG A 56 -12.69 9.68 0.49
CA ARG A 56 -13.18 9.70 1.88
C ARG A 56 -12.28 8.94 2.86
N MET A 57 -11.77 7.77 2.45
CA MET A 57 -10.83 7.01 3.26
C MET A 57 -9.53 7.78 3.48
N ALA A 58 -8.95 8.35 2.41
CA ALA A 58 -7.73 9.15 2.50
C ALA A 58 -7.91 10.36 3.43
N ASP A 59 -8.98 11.13 3.27
CA ASP A 59 -9.31 12.28 4.13
C ASP A 59 -9.50 11.87 5.59
N MET A 60 -10.14 10.72 5.83
CA MET A 60 -10.38 10.18 7.17
C MET A 60 -9.07 9.81 7.89
N ILE A 61 -8.15 9.12 7.21
CA ILE A 61 -6.94 8.59 7.85
C ILE A 61 -5.76 9.57 7.85
N ALA A 62 -5.76 10.59 6.98
CA ALA A 62 -4.68 11.55 6.87
C ALA A 62 -4.26 12.21 8.21
N PRO A 63 -5.18 12.61 9.12
CA PRO A 63 -4.80 13.20 10.40
C PRO A 63 -4.50 12.19 11.52
N MET A 64 -4.69 10.88 11.28
CA MET A 64 -4.62 9.85 12.32
C MET A 64 -3.17 9.42 12.61
N SER A 65 -2.95 8.75 13.76
CA SER A 65 -1.72 7.98 13.99
C SER A 65 -1.66 6.78 13.04
N GLY A 66 -0.49 6.17 12.85
CA GLY A 66 -0.37 5.01 11.96
C GLY A 66 -1.25 3.85 12.42
N ARG A 67 -1.35 3.63 13.73
CA ARG A 67 -2.19 2.58 14.32
C ARG A 67 -3.68 2.88 14.18
N ASP A 68 -4.10 4.10 14.51
CA ASP A 68 -5.52 4.48 14.41
C ASP A 68 -5.99 4.46 12.95
N ALA A 69 -5.11 4.80 12.00
CA ALA A 69 -5.39 4.68 10.58
C ALA A 69 -5.58 3.21 10.16
N LEU A 70 -4.74 2.27 10.64
CA LEU A 70 -4.94 0.84 10.38
C LEU A 70 -6.26 0.34 10.98
N GLU A 71 -6.60 0.75 12.21
CA GLU A 71 -7.85 0.38 12.87
C GLU A 71 -9.08 0.92 12.10
N ALA A 72 -9.04 2.19 11.70
CA ALA A 72 -10.12 2.81 10.93
C ALA A 72 -10.32 2.14 9.55
N ILE A 73 -9.23 1.69 8.90
CA ILE A 73 -9.33 0.92 7.66
C ILE A 73 -9.87 -0.49 7.93
N SER A 74 -9.45 -1.14 9.03
CA SER A 74 -10.02 -2.41 9.50
C SER A 74 -11.54 -2.33 9.64
N ASP A 75 -12.03 -1.31 10.36
CA ASP A 75 -13.45 -1.09 10.56
C ASP A 75 -14.19 -0.82 9.24
N LEU A 76 -13.60 0.01 8.37
CA LEU A 76 -14.17 0.34 7.07
C LEU A 76 -14.30 -0.89 6.16
N LEU A 77 -13.29 -1.76 6.12
CA LEU A 77 -13.29 -2.96 5.30
C LEU A 77 -14.13 -4.08 5.92
N SER A 78 -14.18 -4.17 7.25
CA SER A 78 -14.95 -5.16 8.01
C SER A 78 -14.75 -6.59 7.46
N VAL A 79 -13.48 -6.97 7.29
CA VAL A 79 -13.12 -8.25 6.65
C VAL A 79 -13.57 -9.41 7.53
N LYS A 80 -14.31 -10.36 6.95
CA LYS A 80 -14.66 -11.60 7.65
C LYS A 80 -13.50 -12.58 7.55
N LEU A 81 -12.97 -12.99 8.70
CA LEU A 81 -11.80 -13.85 8.79
C LEU A 81 -12.19 -15.23 9.33
N ASP A 82 -11.63 -16.26 8.70
CA ASP A 82 -11.56 -17.62 9.23
C ASP A 82 -10.08 -17.94 9.46
N ILE A 83 -9.70 -18.16 10.72
CA ILE A 83 -8.30 -18.17 11.17
C ILE A 83 -8.01 -19.52 11.80
N SER A 84 -6.93 -20.15 11.36
CA SER A 84 -6.39 -21.38 11.96
C SER A 84 -4.88 -21.26 12.15
N GLY A 85 -4.34 -21.96 13.16
CA GLY A 85 -2.90 -21.99 13.40
C GLY A 85 -2.35 -20.80 14.20
N LEU A 86 -3.21 -19.97 14.80
CA LEU A 86 -2.80 -18.80 15.57
C LEU A 86 -1.92 -19.16 16.78
N GLU A 87 -2.08 -20.37 17.32
CA GLU A 87 -1.27 -20.92 18.42
C GLU A 87 0.22 -21.07 18.07
N ARG A 88 0.58 -21.05 16.79
CA ARG A 88 1.97 -21.16 16.30
C ARG A 88 2.70 -19.82 16.28
N MET A 89 1.98 -18.72 16.45
CA MET A 89 2.57 -17.38 16.41
C MET A 89 3.42 -17.13 17.66
N PRO A 90 4.68 -16.67 17.50
CA PRO A 90 5.50 -16.26 18.63
C PRO A 90 4.84 -15.13 19.42
N LYS A 91 4.69 -15.33 20.74
CA LYS A 91 4.09 -14.32 21.64
C LYS A 91 5.05 -13.16 21.92
N ASP A 92 6.34 -13.46 21.96
CA ASP A 92 7.41 -12.51 22.28
C ASP A 92 8.53 -12.58 21.24
N GLY A 93 9.35 -11.53 21.22
CA GLY A 93 10.50 -11.44 20.33
C GLY A 93 10.16 -11.09 18.88
N PRO A 94 11.18 -10.79 18.06
CA PRO A 94 11.00 -10.49 16.65
C PRO A 94 10.77 -11.77 15.86
N PHE A 95 9.95 -11.68 14.82
CA PHE A 95 9.77 -12.72 13.83
C PHE A 95 9.29 -12.10 12.52
N ILE A 96 9.44 -12.84 11.42
CA ILE A 96 8.94 -12.40 10.11
C ILE A 96 7.67 -13.18 9.81
N ILE A 97 6.55 -12.47 9.59
CA ILE A 97 5.36 -13.07 8.98
C ILE A 97 5.57 -13.06 7.48
N LEU A 98 5.57 -14.24 6.85
CA LEU A 98 5.80 -14.38 5.42
C LEU A 98 4.55 -14.94 4.75
N SER A 99 3.91 -14.15 3.87
CA SER A 99 2.62 -14.54 3.30
C SER A 99 2.47 -14.25 1.81
N ASN A 100 1.63 -15.04 1.14
CA ASN A 100 1.16 -14.72 -0.21
C ASN A 100 0.17 -13.54 -0.20
N HIS A 101 -0.11 -12.95 -1.36
CA HIS A 101 -0.85 -11.68 -1.44
C HIS A 101 -2.00 -11.72 -2.48
N PRO A 102 -3.08 -12.49 -2.23
CA PRO A 102 -4.12 -12.72 -3.24
C PRO A 102 -5.00 -11.50 -3.56
N THR A 103 -5.28 -10.63 -2.59
CA THR A 103 -6.32 -9.60 -2.70
C THR A 103 -5.80 -8.16 -2.62
N GLY A 104 -4.58 -7.91 -2.13
CA GLY A 104 -4.00 -6.57 -2.04
C GLY A 104 -4.15 -5.97 -0.65
N ILE A 105 -4.60 -4.70 -0.55
CA ILE A 105 -4.71 -3.98 0.74
C ILE A 105 -5.47 -4.79 1.80
N THR A 106 -6.54 -5.48 1.39
CA THR A 106 -7.34 -6.36 2.24
C THR A 106 -6.51 -7.47 2.90
N ASP A 107 -5.48 -8.02 2.23
CA ASP A 107 -4.59 -9.03 2.84
C ASP A 107 -3.78 -8.44 4.00
N GLY A 108 -3.29 -7.21 3.84
CA GLY A 108 -2.55 -6.50 4.88
C GLY A 108 -3.42 -6.24 6.11
N ILE A 109 -4.66 -5.82 5.89
CA ILE A 109 -5.63 -5.57 6.96
C ILE A 109 -6.12 -6.87 7.59
N ALA A 110 -6.40 -7.91 6.82
CA ALA A 110 -6.73 -9.23 7.34
C ALA A 110 -5.61 -9.79 8.24
N LEU A 111 -4.35 -9.59 7.85
CA LEU A 111 -3.23 -9.98 8.68
C LEU A 111 -3.12 -9.13 9.93
N TYR A 112 -3.32 -7.81 9.82
CA TYR A 112 -3.37 -6.90 10.96
C TYR A 112 -4.42 -7.35 11.97
N ASP A 113 -5.67 -7.56 11.54
CA ASP A 113 -6.76 -8.00 12.41
C ASP A 113 -6.50 -9.37 13.07
N THR A 114 -5.82 -10.26 12.35
CA THR A 114 -5.41 -11.57 12.87
C THR A 114 -4.43 -11.44 14.04
N VAL A 115 -3.50 -10.48 13.99
CA VAL A 115 -2.37 -10.41 14.94
C VAL A 115 -2.45 -9.27 15.94
N LYS A 116 -3.22 -8.20 15.68
CA LYS A 116 -3.19 -6.93 16.44
C LYS A 116 -3.47 -7.06 17.93
N HIS A 117 -4.23 -8.07 18.34
CA HIS A 117 -4.52 -8.32 19.76
C HIS A 117 -3.32 -8.91 20.51
N ALA A 118 -2.58 -9.82 19.87
CA ALA A 118 -1.45 -10.50 20.49
C ALA A 118 -0.12 -9.78 20.22
N ARG A 119 0.03 -9.17 19.03
CA ARG A 119 1.19 -8.41 18.58
C ARG A 119 0.76 -7.03 18.04
N PRO A 120 0.31 -6.11 18.92
CA PRO A 120 -0.08 -4.75 18.51
C PRO A 120 1.09 -3.93 17.96
N ASP A 121 2.31 -4.42 18.11
CA ASP A 121 3.58 -3.84 17.67
C ASP A 121 4.00 -4.26 16.25
N VAL A 122 3.21 -5.09 15.56
CA VAL A 122 3.50 -5.56 14.19
C VAL A 122 3.76 -4.41 13.22
N LEU A 123 4.78 -4.60 12.37
CA LEU A 123 5.10 -3.72 11.26
C LEU A 123 4.85 -4.41 9.92
N PHE A 124 4.61 -3.63 8.88
CA PHE A 124 4.40 -4.15 7.51
C PHE A 124 5.36 -3.50 6.53
N TYR A 125 5.93 -4.31 5.64
CA TYR A 125 6.48 -3.79 4.39
C TYR A 125 5.34 -3.35 3.48
N ALA A 126 5.24 -2.04 3.23
CA ALA A 126 4.20 -1.45 2.40
C ALA A 126 4.77 -0.40 1.44
N ASN A 127 4.07 -0.16 0.33
CA ASN A 127 4.48 0.84 -0.65
C ASN A 127 4.60 2.23 0.02
N SER A 128 5.68 2.96 -0.26
CA SER A 128 5.91 4.33 0.24
C SER A 128 4.76 5.31 -0.06
N ASP A 129 3.90 5.02 -1.03
CA ASP A 129 2.70 5.83 -1.29
C ASP A 129 1.74 5.86 -0.10
N ALA A 130 1.74 4.85 0.76
CA ALA A 130 0.90 4.84 1.96
C ALA A 130 1.20 6.05 2.86
N GLU A 131 2.47 6.39 3.08
CA GLU A 131 2.89 7.53 3.90
C GLU A 131 2.44 8.88 3.31
N ARG A 132 2.19 8.94 2.00
CA ARG A 132 1.66 10.14 1.35
C ARG A 132 0.17 10.32 1.60
N VAL A 133 -0.54 9.23 1.90
CA VAL A 133 -1.96 9.24 2.27
C VAL A 133 -2.14 9.50 3.77
N CYS A 134 -1.35 8.84 4.61
CA CYS A 134 -1.27 9.10 6.05
C CYS A 134 0.20 9.27 6.46
N PRO A 135 0.64 10.52 6.77
CA PRO A 135 2.05 10.80 7.12
C PRO A 135 2.60 9.99 8.30
N ARG A 136 1.72 9.53 9.20
CA ARG A 136 2.10 8.77 10.40
C ARG A 136 2.12 7.26 10.19
N PHE A 137 1.90 6.78 8.96
CA PHE A 137 2.04 5.35 8.69
C PHE A 137 3.46 4.82 8.90
N ASN A 138 4.48 5.67 8.91
CA ASN A 138 5.84 5.28 9.30
C ASN A 138 5.96 4.69 10.73
N GLU A 139 4.93 4.81 11.58
CA GLU A 139 4.85 4.18 12.90
C GLU A 139 4.52 2.66 12.84
N THR A 140 3.88 2.26 11.74
CA THR A 140 3.30 0.90 11.55
C THR A 140 3.74 0.23 10.25
N LEU A 141 4.28 1.00 9.30
CA LEU A 141 4.76 0.55 8.00
C LEU A 141 6.24 0.88 7.87
N ILE A 142 6.99 -0.01 7.23
CA ILE A 142 8.32 0.28 6.71
C ILE A 142 8.16 0.48 5.19
N PRO A 143 8.50 1.67 4.66
CA PRO A 143 8.28 2.00 3.27
C PRO A 143 9.23 1.23 2.37
N VAL A 144 8.68 0.70 1.28
CA VAL A 144 9.41 -0.08 0.30
C VAL A 144 9.02 0.35 -1.11
N GLU A 145 10.03 0.46 -1.97
CA GLU A 145 9.87 0.75 -3.38
C GLU A 145 9.87 -0.57 -4.15
N TRP A 146 8.72 -0.93 -4.73
CA TRP A 146 8.55 -2.19 -5.45
C TRP A 146 8.81 -2.05 -6.95
N VAL A 147 8.82 -0.83 -7.48
CA VAL A 147 9.22 -0.56 -8.85
C VAL A 147 10.73 -0.50 -8.91
N LEU A 148 11.36 -1.56 -9.42
CA LEU A 148 12.81 -1.71 -9.53
C LEU A 148 13.50 -0.46 -10.13
N ALA A 149 12.91 0.13 -11.16
CA ALA A 149 13.44 1.34 -11.82
C ALA A 149 13.38 2.61 -10.96
N LYS A 150 12.50 2.65 -9.94
CA LYS A 150 12.36 3.78 -9.00
C LYS A 150 13.17 3.59 -7.72
N ARG A 151 13.81 2.42 -7.52
CA ARG A 151 14.62 2.15 -6.34
C ARG A 151 15.87 3.03 -6.33
N THR A 152 16.05 3.76 -5.25
CA THR A 152 17.27 4.53 -5.00
C THR A 152 18.04 3.92 -3.82
N ARG A 153 19.37 4.14 -3.80
CA ARG A 153 20.23 3.72 -2.69
C ARG A 153 19.78 4.34 -1.36
N GLU A 154 19.35 5.60 -1.41
CA GLU A 154 18.85 6.32 -0.24
C GLU A 154 17.59 5.68 0.34
N ARG A 155 16.55 5.46 -0.48
CA ARG A 155 15.32 4.80 -0.04
C ARG A 155 15.59 3.41 0.53
N THR A 156 16.46 2.65 -0.13
CA THR A 156 16.86 1.31 0.33
C THR A 156 17.55 1.39 1.70
N ARG A 157 18.41 2.39 1.92
CA ARG A 157 19.07 2.60 3.21
C ARG A 157 18.06 2.92 4.32
N VAL A 158 17.05 3.74 4.02
CA VAL A 158 15.97 4.05 4.98
C VAL A 158 15.20 2.80 5.36
N THR A 159 14.74 2.00 4.38
CA THR A 159 14.06 0.72 4.63
C THR A 159 14.90 -0.19 5.52
N LEU A 160 16.18 -0.39 5.20
CA LEU A 160 17.06 -1.29 5.96
C LEU A 160 17.31 -0.79 7.38
N LYS A 161 17.46 0.52 7.58
CA LYS A 161 17.62 1.13 8.90
C LYS A 161 16.37 0.91 9.76
N MET A 162 15.18 1.20 9.22
CA MET A 162 13.92 0.97 9.94
C MET A 162 13.69 -0.52 10.27
N THR A 163 14.16 -1.40 9.39
CA THR A 163 14.08 -2.86 9.60
C THR A 163 14.98 -3.31 10.73
N GLU A 164 16.20 -2.77 10.80
CA GLU A 164 17.12 -3.00 11.91
C GLU A 164 16.53 -2.50 13.24
N GLU A 165 16.04 -1.26 13.26
CA GLU A 165 15.38 -0.68 14.44
C GLU A 165 14.17 -1.51 14.89
N ALA A 166 13.39 -2.06 13.96
CA ALA A 166 12.26 -2.93 14.27
C ALA A 166 12.69 -4.23 14.97
N PHE A 167 13.71 -4.91 14.44
CA PHE A 167 14.19 -6.17 15.02
C PHE A 167 14.93 -5.96 16.34
N ASP A 168 15.67 -4.85 16.47
CA ASP A 168 16.28 -4.44 17.74
C ASP A 168 15.21 -4.17 18.81
N ALA A 169 14.11 -3.52 18.42
CA ALA A 169 12.92 -3.31 19.24
C ALA A 169 12.05 -4.56 19.44
N LYS A 170 12.50 -5.74 18.97
CA LYS A 170 11.82 -7.03 19.10
C LYS A 170 10.42 -7.09 18.45
N ARG A 171 10.17 -6.25 17.44
CA ARG A 171 8.88 -6.16 16.74
C ARG A 171 8.78 -7.21 15.62
N PRO A 172 7.57 -7.72 15.31
CA PRO A 172 7.36 -8.58 14.16
C PRO A 172 7.27 -7.75 12.88
N LEU A 173 7.69 -8.36 11.77
CA LEU A 173 7.62 -7.75 10.44
C LEU A 173 6.86 -8.64 9.46
N ALA A 174 5.75 -8.13 8.93
CA ALA A 174 4.99 -8.77 7.87
C ALA A 174 5.54 -8.40 6.48
N ILE A 175 5.77 -9.43 5.66
CA ILE A 175 6.33 -9.32 4.31
C ILE A 175 5.49 -10.14 3.34
N PHE A 176 5.05 -9.49 2.26
CA PHE A 176 4.51 -10.12 1.06
C PHE A 176 5.63 -10.22 0.00
N PRO A 177 6.35 -11.36 -0.09
CA PRO A 177 7.67 -11.43 -0.72
C PRO A 177 7.65 -11.33 -2.23
N ALA A 178 6.50 -11.56 -2.88
CA ALA A 178 6.30 -11.30 -4.30
C ALA A 178 6.38 -9.81 -4.67
N GLY A 179 6.12 -8.91 -3.70
CA GLY A 179 5.99 -7.46 -3.93
C GLY A 179 4.86 -7.08 -4.91
N ARG A 180 3.98 -8.02 -5.25
CA ARG A 180 2.87 -7.91 -6.21
C ARG A 180 1.77 -8.86 -5.81
N LEU A 181 0.53 -8.53 -6.17
CA LEU A 181 -0.60 -9.42 -5.94
C LEU A 181 -0.44 -10.75 -6.71
N ALA A 182 -1.09 -11.79 -6.21
CA ALA A 182 -1.21 -13.07 -6.88
C ALA A 182 -1.81 -12.93 -8.29
N ARG A 183 -1.62 -13.97 -9.10
CA ARG A 183 -2.15 -14.10 -10.45
C ARG A 183 -2.87 -15.43 -10.59
N LEU A 184 -3.95 -15.43 -11.37
CA LEU A 184 -4.64 -16.65 -11.73
C LEU A 184 -3.72 -17.48 -12.65
N ARG A 185 -3.32 -18.65 -12.18
CA ARG A 185 -2.55 -19.66 -12.91
C ARG A 185 -3.16 -21.02 -12.61
N ASP A 186 -3.51 -21.77 -13.64
CA ASP A 186 -4.08 -23.12 -13.51
C ASP A 186 -5.31 -23.18 -12.59
N GLY A 187 -6.17 -22.16 -12.66
CA GLY A 187 -7.39 -22.07 -11.84
C GLY A 187 -7.17 -21.64 -10.39
N ALA A 188 -5.93 -21.39 -9.97
CA ALA A 188 -5.59 -20.96 -8.61
C ALA A 188 -4.91 -19.58 -8.58
N LEU A 189 -5.18 -18.77 -7.56
CA LEU A 189 -4.42 -17.55 -7.30
C LEU A 189 -3.08 -17.95 -6.69
N ARG A 190 -1.99 -17.64 -7.41
CA ARG A 190 -0.62 -17.90 -6.96
C ARG A 190 0.22 -16.64 -7.12
N ASP A 191 1.03 -16.38 -6.11
CA ASP A 191 2.02 -15.32 -6.20
C ASP A 191 2.99 -15.57 -7.37
N PRO A 192 3.53 -14.50 -8.00
CA PRO A 192 4.73 -14.64 -8.81
C PRO A 192 5.92 -15.07 -7.93
N GLU A 193 7.08 -15.25 -8.56
CA GLU A 193 8.30 -15.63 -7.84
C GLU A 193 8.59 -14.70 -6.65
N TRP A 194 8.85 -15.32 -5.51
CA TRP A 194 9.13 -14.63 -4.25
C TRP A 194 10.56 -14.11 -4.22
N MET A 195 10.74 -12.86 -3.78
CA MET A 195 12.07 -12.30 -3.56
C MET A 195 12.74 -12.95 -2.33
N PRO A 196 14.07 -13.16 -2.35
CA PRO A 196 14.80 -13.79 -1.24
C PRO A 196 14.99 -12.89 -0.02
N THR A 197 14.42 -11.68 -0.04
CA THR A 197 14.62 -10.65 1.00
C THR A 197 14.20 -11.14 2.38
N ALA A 198 13.04 -11.79 2.51
CA ALA A 198 12.57 -12.30 3.80
C ALA A 198 13.53 -13.34 4.40
N ALA A 199 14.00 -14.29 3.59
CA ALA A 199 14.96 -15.30 4.02
C ALA A 199 16.33 -14.69 4.37
N SER A 200 16.77 -13.68 3.60
CA SER A 200 18.02 -12.95 3.89
C SER A 200 17.93 -12.17 5.20
N LEU A 201 16.79 -11.54 5.49
CA LEU A 201 16.55 -10.84 6.76
C LEU A 201 16.48 -11.82 7.93
N ALA A 202 15.72 -12.91 7.80
CA ALA A 202 15.62 -13.96 8.81
C ALA A 202 17.00 -14.50 9.21
N ARG A 203 17.85 -14.78 8.22
CA ARG A 203 19.22 -15.24 8.45
C ARG A 203 20.12 -14.15 9.06
N LYS A 204 20.03 -12.90 8.60
CA LYS A 204 20.87 -11.80 9.08
C LYS A 204 20.61 -11.47 10.55
N TYR A 205 19.33 -11.45 10.94
CA TYR A 205 18.89 -11.04 12.28
C TYR A 205 18.57 -12.23 13.19
N GLU A 206 18.77 -13.46 12.70
CA GLU A 206 18.50 -14.71 13.44
C GLU A 206 17.07 -14.79 13.99
N VAL A 207 16.10 -14.34 13.19
CA VAL A 207 14.68 -14.33 13.56
C VAL A 207 13.90 -15.44 12.87
N PRO A 208 12.92 -16.08 13.55
CA PRO A 208 12.11 -17.11 12.94
C PRO A 208 11.17 -16.53 11.87
N ILE A 209 10.78 -17.39 10.93
CA ILE A 209 9.73 -17.09 9.95
C ILE A 209 8.45 -17.81 10.38
N LEU A 210 7.35 -17.06 10.48
CA LEU A 210 6.00 -17.59 10.57
C LEU A 210 5.39 -17.59 9.16
N PRO A 211 5.34 -18.74 8.47
CA PRO A 211 4.68 -18.83 7.17
C PRO A 211 3.16 -18.73 7.34
N VAL A 212 2.53 -17.89 6.53
CA VAL A 212 1.07 -17.69 6.51
C VAL A 212 0.57 -17.86 5.08
N HIS A 213 -0.46 -18.68 4.91
CA HIS A 213 -1.19 -18.76 3.65
C HIS A 213 -2.50 -17.99 3.75
N MET A 214 -2.76 -17.13 2.77
CA MET A 214 -4.00 -16.38 2.63
C MET A 214 -4.79 -16.86 1.42
N SER A 215 -6.11 -16.94 1.60
CA SER A 215 -7.07 -17.17 0.53
C SER A 215 -8.19 -16.17 0.67
N GLY A 216 -8.66 -15.64 -0.46
CA GLY A 216 -9.69 -14.61 -0.48
C GLY A 216 -10.42 -14.54 -1.82
N PRO A 217 -11.36 -13.60 -1.94
CA PRO A 217 -12.12 -13.41 -3.18
C PRO A 217 -11.22 -12.99 -4.33
N TYR A 218 -11.70 -13.23 -5.55
CA TYR A 218 -11.03 -12.79 -6.77
C TYR A 218 -11.21 -11.27 -6.96
N SER A 219 -10.11 -10.51 -6.98
CA SER A 219 -10.12 -9.06 -7.23
C SER A 219 -10.45 -8.77 -8.70
N PHE A 220 -11.75 -8.76 -9.02
CA PHE A 220 -12.29 -8.78 -10.38
C PHE A 220 -11.69 -7.70 -11.29
N TRP A 221 -11.72 -6.42 -10.88
CA TRP A 221 -11.22 -5.32 -11.69
C TRP A 221 -9.70 -5.37 -11.87
N PHE A 222 -8.97 -5.70 -10.81
CA PHE A 222 -7.52 -5.85 -10.86
C PHE A 222 -7.10 -6.90 -11.91
N HIS A 223 -7.68 -8.09 -11.85
CA HIS A 223 -7.33 -9.15 -12.79
C HIS A 223 -7.87 -8.92 -14.20
N THR A 224 -9.03 -8.26 -14.33
CA THR A 224 -9.59 -7.91 -15.64
C THR A 224 -8.68 -6.91 -16.34
N PHE A 225 -8.32 -5.81 -15.67
CA PHE A 225 -7.47 -4.76 -16.24
C PHE A 225 -6.03 -5.23 -16.47
N ALA A 226 -5.51 -6.12 -15.62
CA ALA A 226 -4.18 -6.71 -15.80
C ALA A 226 -4.00 -7.45 -17.15
N LYS A 227 -5.08 -7.88 -17.81
CA LYS A 227 -5.02 -8.56 -19.11
C LYS A 227 -4.71 -7.61 -20.27
N PHE A 228 -4.99 -6.31 -20.14
CA PHE A 228 -4.92 -5.38 -21.28
C PHE A 228 -4.26 -4.03 -20.99
N SER A 229 -4.13 -3.60 -19.73
CA SER A 229 -3.45 -2.35 -19.40
C SER A 229 -2.82 -2.38 -18.01
N ALA A 230 -1.51 -2.14 -17.95
CA ALA A 230 -0.78 -2.00 -16.69
C ALA A 230 -1.25 -0.76 -15.90
N GLU A 231 -1.51 0.36 -16.57
CA GLU A 231 -1.95 1.59 -15.92
C GLU A 231 -3.37 1.46 -15.35
N LEU A 232 -4.30 0.82 -16.07
CA LEU A 232 -5.65 0.55 -15.53
C LEU A 232 -5.59 -0.40 -14.34
N ARG A 233 -4.74 -1.43 -14.39
CA ARG A 233 -4.50 -2.32 -13.25
C ARG A 233 -3.96 -1.54 -12.05
N ASP A 234 -3.01 -0.66 -12.25
CA ASP A 234 -2.32 0.00 -11.14
C ASP A 234 -3.19 1.02 -10.40
N ILE A 235 -4.24 1.56 -11.05
CA ILE A 235 -5.23 2.44 -10.39
C ILE A 235 -6.33 1.67 -9.65
N THR A 236 -6.41 0.34 -9.75
CA THR A 236 -7.39 -0.45 -8.97
C THR A 236 -6.98 -0.64 -7.51
N LEU A 237 -5.79 -0.17 -7.11
CA LEU A 237 -5.34 -0.23 -5.70
C LEU A 237 -6.26 0.53 -4.74
N PHE A 238 -7.10 1.42 -5.26
CA PHE A 238 -8.06 2.22 -4.50
C PHE A 238 -9.47 1.59 -4.42
N HIS A 239 -9.67 0.41 -5.03
CA HIS A 239 -10.96 -0.27 -5.14
C HIS A 239 -11.05 -1.49 -4.21
#